data_AF-A0A920MKL7-F1
#
_entry.id   AF-A0A920MKL7-F1
#
_cell.length_a   1.000
_cell.length_b   1.000
_cell.length_c   1.000
_cell.angle_alpha   90.00
_cell.angle_beta   90.00
_cell.angle_gamma   90.00
#
_symmetry.space_group_name_H-M   'P 1'
#
loop_
_entity.id
_entity.type
_entity.pdbx_description
1 polymer ?
#
loop_
_entity_poly.entity_id
_entity_poly.type
_entity_poly.pdbx_seq_one_letter_code
_entity_poly.pdbx_strand_id
1 'polypeptide(L)'
;MSIKKGKTVNIKWIGVTSVLFGILLVANNSNEILRQAVVLPGSVAESAVAADCRPDELVEEDLSLKECELMVSNIQIMLASSPSWFRPVTICLYILGLVSALFSLVFGMRFVNSPESAQRPLYVSFVLLVGIDF
;
A
#
# COMPACT_ATOMS: atom_id res chain seq x y z
N MET A 1 -10.35 -16.09 -37.02
CA MET A 1 -9.11 -16.62 -36.40
C MET A 1 -9.53 -17.52 -35.26
N SER A 2 -9.42 -18.84 -35.44
CA SER A 2 -9.98 -19.86 -34.53
C SER A 2 -9.00 -20.11 -33.38
N ILE A 3 -9.38 -19.69 -32.17
CA ILE A 3 -8.58 -19.96 -30.98
C ILE A 3 -8.70 -21.45 -30.66
N LYS A 4 -7.64 -22.21 -30.94
CA LYS A 4 -7.52 -23.62 -30.57
C LYS A 4 -7.65 -23.78 -29.05
N LYS A 5 -8.55 -24.68 -28.66
CA LYS A 5 -8.88 -25.13 -27.31
C LYS A 5 -7.69 -25.88 -26.68
N GLY A 6 -6.67 -25.15 -26.23
CA GLY A 6 -5.65 -25.64 -25.30
C GLY A 6 -6.11 -25.38 -23.86
N LYS A 7 -6.06 -26.41 -22.98
CA LYS A 7 -6.42 -26.41 -21.54
C LYS A 7 -7.21 -25.15 -21.11
N THR A 8 -8.54 -25.27 -21.10
CA THR A 8 -9.44 -24.20 -20.66
C THR A 8 -9.10 -23.81 -19.22
N VAL A 9 -8.29 -22.78 -19.04
CA VAL A 9 -8.11 -22.12 -17.74
C VAL A 9 -9.50 -21.74 -17.29
N ASN A 10 -9.95 -22.29 -16.15
CA ASN A 10 -11.27 -21.97 -15.63
C ASN A 10 -11.27 -20.47 -15.32
N ILE A 11 -12.06 -19.71 -16.10
CA ILE A 11 -12.04 -18.25 -16.08
C ILE A 11 -12.27 -17.69 -14.68
N LYS A 12 -12.95 -18.45 -13.80
CA LYS A 12 -13.15 -18.13 -12.39
C LYS A 12 -11.84 -17.92 -11.60
N TRP A 13 -10.74 -18.55 -12.01
CA TRP A 13 -9.42 -18.32 -11.40
C TRP A 13 -8.98 -16.86 -11.52
N ILE A 14 -9.36 -16.15 -12.59
CA ILE A 14 -9.06 -14.73 -12.74
C ILE A 14 -9.74 -13.91 -11.63
N GLY A 15 -10.98 -14.25 -11.29
CA GLY A 15 -11.70 -13.62 -10.17
C GLY A 15 -11.02 -13.90 -8.83
N VAL A 16 -10.63 -15.16 -8.58
CA VAL A 16 -9.91 -15.54 -7.36
C VAL A 16 -8.56 -14.79 -7.24
N THR A 17 -7.78 -14.74 -8.31
CA THR A 17 -6.52 -14.00 -8.35
C THR A 17 -6.74 -12.50 -8.12
N SER A 18 -7.75 -11.90 -8.75
CA SER A 18 -8.12 -10.48 -8.55
C SER A 18 -8.50 -10.16 -7.11
N VAL A 19 -9.21 -11.05 -6.41
CA VAL A 19 -9.51 -10.90 -4.97
C VAL A 19 -8.23 -10.98 -4.15
N LEU A 20 -7.35 -11.94 -4.44
CA LEU A 20 -6.12 -12.16 -3.68
C LEU A 20 -5.17 -10.96 -3.80
N PHE A 21 -5.00 -10.43 -5.02
CA PHE A 21 -4.29 -9.16 -5.24
C PHE A 21 -4.97 -7.99 -4.54
N GLY A 22 -6.29 -7.88 -4.63
CA GLY A 22 -7.05 -6.83 -3.95
C GLY A 22 -6.78 -6.79 -2.45
N ILE A 23 -6.75 -7.94 -1.78
CA ILE A 23 -6.44 -8.03 -0.33
C ILE A 23 -5.01 -7.58 -0.03
N LEU A 24 -4.02 -8.08 -0.79
CA LEU A 24 -2.61 -7.72 -0.58
C LEU A 24 -2.38 -6.22 -0.77
N LEU A 25 -2.99 -5.63 -1.80
CA LEU A 25 -2.87 -4.21 -2.09
C LEU A 25 -3.61 -3.33 -1.09
N VAL A 26 -4.77 -3.75 -0.58
CA VAL A 26 -5.43 -3.06 0.54
C VAL A 26 -4.47 -3.00 1.73
N ALA A 27 -3.85 -4.13 2.11
CA ALA A 27 -2.91 -4.16 3.22
C ALA A 27 -1.70 -3.24 2.98
N ASN A 28 -1.10 -3.29 1.79
CA ASN A 28 0.06 -2.47 1.45
C ASN A 28 -0.24 -0.96 1.47
N ASN A 29 -1.28 -0.54 0.74
CA ASN A 29 -1.66 0.87 0.66
C ASN A 29 -2.11 1.43 2.02
N SER A 30 -2.79 0.63 2.84
CA SER A 30 -3.21 1.06 4.18
C SER A 30 -2.01 1.27 5.10
N ASN A 31 -1.00 0.39 5.04
CA ASN A 31 0.23 0.53 5.84
C ASN A 31 1.02 1.77 5.43
N GLU A 32 1.12 2.05 4.14
CA GLU A 32 1.82 3.25 3.66
C GLU A 32 1.09 4.55 4.00
N ILE A 33 -0.25 4.57 3.93
CA ILE A 33 -1.06 5.70 4.42
C ILE A 33 -0.84 5.91 5.91
N LEU A 34 -0.84 4.84 6.71
CA LEU A 34 -0.60 4.93 8.15
C LEU A 34 0.81 5.44 8.45
N ARG A 35 1.82 4.94 7.74
CA ARG A 35 3.21 5.40 7.86
C ARG A 35 3.32 6.89 7.56
N GLN A 36 2.66 7.37 6.51
CA GLN A 36 2.64 8.79 6.18
C GLN A 36 1.90 9.62 7.24
N ALA A 37 0.82 9.07 7.83
CA ALA A 37 0.09 9.72 8.92
C ALA A 37 0.95 9.87 10.19
N VAL A 38 1.79 8.88 10.51
CA VAL A 38 2.68 8.92 11.69
C VAL A 38 3.86 9.88 11.48
N VAL A 39 4.38 9.99 10.25
CA VAL A 39 5.59 10.79 9.94
C VAL A 39 5.23 12.20 9.42
N LEU A 40 4.04 12.71 9.76
CA LEU A 40 3.53 14.03 9.33
C LEU A 40 4.41 15.20 9.81
N PRO A 41 4.50 16.34 9.09
CA PRO A 41 5.10 17.55 9.64
C PRO A 41 4.28 18.04 10.85
N GLY A 42 4.92 18.39 11.95
CA GLY A 42 4.30 18.67 13.25
C GLY A 42 4.06 17.42 14.11
N SER A 43 4.40 16.22 13.61
CA SER A 43 4.47 15.00 14.44
C SER A 43 5.68 15.05 15.38
N VAL A 44 5.66 14.20 16.42
CA VAL A 44 6.80 13.97 17.32
C VAL A 44 8.12 13.72 16.57
N ALA A 45 8.07 13.11 15.38
CA ALA A 45 9.25 12.85 14.56
C ALA A 45 9.88 14.12 13.93
N GLU A 46 9.11 15.18 13.71
CA GLU A 46 9.63 16.48 13.24
C GLU A 46 9.89 17.46 14.40
N SER A 47 9.07 17.42 15.46
CA SER A 47 9.24 18.27 16.66
C SER A 47 10.39 17.83 17.57
N ALA A 48 10.87 16.60 17.43
CA ALA A 48 12.07 16.10 18.10
C ALA A 48 13.33 16.69 17.45
N VAL A 49 13.67 17.91 17.88
CA VAL A 49 14.99 18.53 17.60
C VAL A 49 16.14 17.67 18.17
N ALA A 50 15.84 16.74 19.08
CA ALA A 50 16.74 15.72 19.60
C ALA A 50 15.99 14.38 19.77
N ALA A 51 16.67 13.25 19.57
CA ALA A 51 16.12 11.92 19.80
C ALA A 51 15.71 11.76 21.27
N ASP A 52 14.44 11.42 21.53
CA ASP A 52 13.91 11.18 22.89
C ASP A 52 14.25 9.76 23.35
N CYS A 53 15.55 9.48 23.50
CA CYS A 53 16.11 8.18 23.86
C CYS A 53 16.10 7.98 25.39
N ARG A 54 14.90 7.85 25.97
CA ARG A 54 14.72 7.74 27.42
C ARG A 54 15.16 6.35 27.94
N PRO A 55 15.98 6.27 29.01
CA PRO A 55 16.63 5.01 29.41
C PRO A 55 15.68 3.89 29.83
N ASP A 56 14.44 4.19 30.24
CA ASP A 56 13.39 3.19 30.48
C ASP A 56 12.90 2.55 29.18
N GLU A 57 12.65 3.34 28.13
CA GLU A 57 12.22 2.86 26.81
C GLU A 57 13.30 2.03 26.12
N LEU A 58 14.58 2.41 26.27
CA LEU A 58 15.71 1.65 25.71
C LEU A 58 15.79 0.22 26.25
N VAL A 59 15.46 0.04 27.53
CA VAL A 59 15.45 -1.28 28.17
C VAL A 59 14.21 -2.08 27.75
N GLU A 60 13.08 -1.42 27.54
CA GLU A 60 11.84 -2.05 27.07
C GLU A 60 11.91 -2.50 25.61
N GLU A 61 12.57 -1.72 24.75
CA GLU A 61 12.71 -1.99 23.30
C GLU A 61 14.00 -2.75 22.93
N ASP A 62 14.83 -3.13 23.90
CA ASP A 62 16.13 -3.80 23.72
C ASP A 62 17.08 -3.04 22.76
N LEU A 63 17.15 -1.71 22.93
CA LEU A 63 17.91 -0.80 22.09
C LEU A 63 19.08 -0.16 22.84
N SER A 64 20.24 -0.05 22.17
CA SER A 64 21.31 0.81 22.65
C SER A 64 21.03 2.28 22.35
N LEU A 65 21.62 3.18 23.14
CA LEU A 65 21.47 4.63 22.99
C LEU A 65 21.88 5.09 21.58
N LYS A 66 22.96 4.51 21.06
CA LYS A 66 23.45 4.81 19.71
C LYS A 66 22.51 4.32 18.61
N GLU A 67 21.82 3.19 18.81
CA GLU A 67 20.83 2.70 17.85
C GLU A 67 19.59 3.59 17.80
N CYS A 68 19.11 4.04 18.96
CA CYS A 68 17.99 4.99 19.06
C CYS A 68 18.31 6.31 18.34
N GLU A 69 19.48 6.91 18.59
CA GLU A 69 19.93 8.13 17.91
C GLU A 69 20.02 7.95 16.39
N LEU A 70 20.51 6.79 15.94
CA LEU A 70 20.67 6.48 14.53
C LEU A 70 19.32 6.32 13.82
N MET A 71 18.33 5.67 14.44
CA MET A 71 16.97 5.56 13.89
C MET A 71 16.31 6.93 13.72
N VAL A 72 16.41 7.81 14.72
CA VAL A 72 15.87 9.18 14.63
C VAL A 72 16.56 9.97 13.53
N SER A 73 17.90 9.90 13.45
CA SER A 73 18.66 10.59 12.40
C SER A 73 18.26 10.13 10.99
N ASN A 74 17.97 8.83 10.81
CA ASN A 74 17.53 8.29 9.52
C ASN A 74 16.16 8.85 9.09
N ILE A 75 15.23 8.99 10.04
CA ILE A 75 13.91 9.60 9.79
C ILE A 75 14.06 11.07 9.44
N GLN A 76 14.90 11.82 10.16
CA GLN A 76 15.17 13.23 9.87
C GLN A 76 15.82 13.43 8.50
N ILE A 77 16.78 12.58 8.12
CA ILE A 77 17.39 12.60 6.78
C ILE A 77 16.34 12.32 5.71
N MET A 78 15.48 11.32 5.91
CA MET A 78 14.37 11.01 4.99
C MET A 78 13.41 12.20 4.84
N LEU A 79 13.09 12.88 5.94
CA LEU A 79 12.24 14.08 5.93
C LEU A 79 12.91 15.23 5.14
N ALA A 80 14.17 15.54 5.47
CA ALA A 80 14.92 16.66 4.90
C ALA A 80 15.23 16.46 3.40
N SER A 81 15.39 15.22 2.95
CA SER A 81 15.65 14.90 1.54
C SER A 81 14.37 14.82 0.68
N SER A 82 13.18 14.80 1.31
CA SER A 82 11.92 14.67 0.59
C SER A 82 11.38 16.04 0.10
N PRO A 83 11.05 16.19 -1.20
CA PRO A 83 10.42 17.41 -1.69
C PRO A 83 9.02 17.61 -1.08
N SER A 84 8.62 18.86 -0.84
CA SER A 84 7.31 19.19 -0.24
C SER A 84 6.11 18.70 -1.05
N TRP A 85 6.23 18.60 -2.38
CA TRP A 85 5.19 18.09 -3.28
C TRP A 85 5.14 16.56 -3.34
N PHE A 86 6.18 15.86 -2.90
CA PHE A 86 6.24 14.39 -2.99
C PHE A 86 5.15 13.77 -2.11
N ARG A 87 5.08 14.18 -0.84
CA ARG A 87 4.11 13.67 0.14
C ARG A 87 2.64 13.74 -0.31
N PRO A 88 2.08 14.91 -0.69
CA PRO A 88 0.68 14.99 -1.09
C PRO A 88 0.38 14.16 -2.35
N VAL A 89 1.34 14.06 -3.29
CA VAL A 89 1.21 13.22 -4.48
C VAL A 89 1.17 11.75 -4.09
N THR A 90 2.10 11.29 -3.25
CA THR A 90 2.16 9.88 -2.83
C THR A 90 0.96 9.48 -1.98
N ILE A 91 0.47 10.35 -1.07
CA ILE A 91 -0.78 10.12 -0.32
C ILE A 91 -1.96 9.93 -1.30
N CYS A 92 -2.08 10.82 -2.29
CA CYS A 92 -3.15 10.74 -3.28
C CYS A 92 -3.09 9.43 -4.07
N LEU A 93 -1.89 9.01 -4.50
CA LEU A 93 -1.67 7.74 -5.20
C LEU A 93 -2.04 6.53 -4.33
N TYR A 94 -1.65 6.50 -3.05
CA TYR A 94 -2.01 5.40 -2.16
C TYR A 94 -3.51 5.34 -1.86
N ILE A 95 -4.20 6.48 -1.74
CA ILE A 95 -5.66 6.53 -1.61
C ILE A 95 -6.33 5.98 -2.89
N LEU A 96 -5.85 6.39 -4.07
CA LEU A 96 -6.34 5.87 -5.34
C LEU A 96 -6.10 4.36 -5.47
N GLY A 97 -4.92 3.88 -5.06
CA GLY A 97 -4.56 2.47 -5.00
C GLY A 97 -5.48 1.68 -4.08
N LEU A 98 -5.76 2.21 -2.88
CA LEU A 98 -6.69 1.60 -1.92
C LEU A 98 -8.11 1.48 -2.49
N VAL A 99 -8.63 2.55 -3.10
CA VAL A 99 -9.96 2.55 -3.73
C VAL A 99 -10.01 1.54 -4.88
N SER A 100 -8.98 1.50 -5.72
CA SER A 100 -8.88 0.53 -6.82
C SER A 100 -8.83 -0.92 -6.31
N ALA A 101 -8.11 -1.17 -5.21
CA ALA A 101 -8.01 -2.49 -4.59
C ALA A 101 -9.35 -2.96 -4.02
N LEU A 102 -10.11 -2.05 -3.39
CA LEU A 102 -11.48 -2.34 -2.92
C LEU A 102 -12.41 -2.69 -4.08
N PHE A 103 -12.34 -1.96 -5.20
CA PHE A 103 -13.10 -2.28 -6.40
C PHE A 103 -12.73 -3.66 -6.96
N SER A 104 -11.44 -4.00 -7.01
CA SER A 104 -10.99 -5.32 -7.45
C SER A 104 -11.52 -6.44 -6.57
N LEU A 105 -11.59 -6.23 -5.25
CA LEU A 105 -12.16 -7.20 -4.32
C LEU A 105 -13.65 -7.42 -4.61
N VAL A 106 -14.43 -6.34 -4.72
CA VAL A 106 -15.87 -6.39 -4.99
C VAL A 106 -16.17 -7.04 -6.35
N PHE A 107 -15.51 -6.58 -7.42
CA PHE A 107 -15.73 -7.11 -8.76
C PHE A 107 -15.16 -8.51 -8.95
N GLY A 108 -14.06 -8.85 -8.27
CA GLY A 108 -13.47 -10.19 -8.23
C GLY A 108 -14.42 -11.21 -7.63
N MET A 109 -15.01 -10.91 -6.46
CA MET A 109 -16.03 -11.76 -5.85
C MET A 109 -17.26 -11.91 -6.74
N ARG A 110 -17.72 -10.80 -7.34
CA ARG A 110 -18.88 -10.82 -8.25
C ARG A 110 -18.61 -11.64 -9.52
N PHE A 111 -17.39 -11.60 -10.05
CA PHE A 111 -16.98 -12.34 -11.25
C PHE A 111 -16.95 -13.85 -11.02
N VAL A 112 -16.56 -14.30 -9.81
CA VAL A 112 -16.62 -15.73 -9.44
C VAL A 112 -18.05 -16.26 -9.48
N ASN A 113 -19.03 -15.45 -9.05
CA ASN A 113 -20.44 -15.83 -8.99
C ASN A 113 -21.20 -15.59 -10.31
N SER A 114 -20.86 -14.54 -11.06
CA SER A 114 -21.56 -14.12 -12.29
C SER A 114 -20.59 -13.51 -13.31
N PRO A 115 -19.87 -14.33 -14.10
CA PRO A 115 -18.77 -13.87 -14.94
C PRO A 115 -19.21 -12.92 -16.07
N GLU A 116 -20.37 -13.13 -16.69
CA GLU A 116 -20.82 -12.32 -17.84
C GLU A 116 -21.16 -10.86 -17.46
N SER A 117 -21.61 -10.61 -16.23
CA SER A 117 -21.98 -9.26 -15.77
C SER A 117 -20.79 -8.44 -15.26
N ALA A 118 -19.71 -9.09 -14.83
CA ALA A 118 -18.61 -8.45 -14.09
C ALA A 118 -17.28 -8.37 -14.86
N GLN A 119 -17.22 -8.88 -16.09
CA GLN A 119 -15.98 -8.99 -16.85
C GLN A 119 -15.37 -7.62 -17.24
N ARG A 120 -16.19 -6.67 -17.70
CA ARG A 120 -15.75 -5.30 -18.03
C ARG A 120 -15.22 -4.53 -16.80
N PRO A 121 -15.97 -4.41 -15.68
CA PRO A 121 -15.48 -3.66 -14.52
C PRO A 121 -14.27 -4.32 -13.85
N LEU A 122 -14.18 -5.65 -13.85
CA LEU A 122 -13.01 -6.36 -13.32
C LEU A 122 -11.74 -6.05 -14.14
N TYR A 123 -11.84 -6.09 -15.47
CA TYR A 123 -10.70 -5.77 -16.34
C TYR A 123 -10.21 -4.33 -16.11
N VAL A 124 -11.13 -3.37 -16.04
CA VAL A 124 -10.79 -1.96 -15.79
C VAL A 124 -10.13 -1.80 -14.43
N SER A 125 -10.70 -2.40 -13.38
CA SER A 125 -10.14 -2.34 -12.03
C SER A 125 -8.74 -2.95 -11.96
N PHE A 126 -8.53 -4.10 -12.62
CA PHE A 126 -7.24 -4.78 -12.64
C PHE A 126 -6.17 -4.00 -13.41
N VAL A 127 -6.52 -3.41 -14.56
CA VAL A 127 -5.60 -2.56 -15.32
C VAL A 127 -5.25 -1.29 -14.54
N LEU A 128 -6.24 -0.67 -13.89
CA LEU A 128 -6.02 0.50 -13.05
C LEU A 128 -5.08 0.17 -11.88
N LEU A 129 -5.26 -1.01 -11.27
CA LEU A 129 -4.40 -1.53 -10.22
C LEU A 129 -2.96 -1.68 -10.69
N VAL A 130 -2.72 -2.35 -11.82
CA VAL A 130 -1.38 -2.52 -12.37
C VAL A 130 -0.75 -1.17 -12.74
N GLY A 131 -1.55 -0.20 -13.18
CA GLY A 131 -1.06 1.13 -13.51
C GLY A 131 -0.72 2.02 -12.30
N ILE A 132 -1.32 1.75 -11.13
CA ILE A 132 -1.01 2.47 -9.88
C ILE A 132 0.17 1.81 -9.15
N ASP A 133 0.35 0.50 -9.31
CA ASP A 133 1.43 -0.29 -8.69
C ASP A 133 2.79 -0.13 -9.40
N PHE A 134 2.85 0.58 -10.54
CA PHE A 134 4.07 0.84 -11.34
C PHE A 134 4.63 2.24 -11.09
#